data_AF-A0A7H8IKK0-F1
#
_entry.id   AF-A0A7H8IKK0-F1
#
_cell.length_a   1.000
_cell.length_b   1.000
_cell.length_c   1.000
_cell.angle_alpha   90.00
_cell.angle_beta   90.00
_cell.angle_gamma   90.00
#
_symmetry.space_group_name_H-M   'P 1'
#
loop_
_entity.id
_entity.type
_entity.pdbx_description
1 polymer ?
#
loop_
_entity_poly.entity_id
_entity_poly.type
_entity_poly.pdbx_seq_one_letter_code
_entity_poly.pdbx_strand_id
1 'polypeptide(L)'
;MDWVERVRALRQWSNKGVRAPHKPLLMLYALGRFQQAPEQALPYTEVEGDLKALLHDFGPPRQTSPSYPFHHLENDGVWEVRTDSGHGSPGSGVGVLRASGARGQLVPELRSALATDPMLLWRLAHLLLDTHFPPSLHADIAAAAGLDLEAAEDARRMTVSVRDRRRAAELRREVLSAYAYRCAFCGFDGAIGRVPVGLEAAHVRWWAFRGADELHNALCLCSLHHRLFDRGVLGMDPGRRITVSDAFAGRGRAARDQVLELADRRVEDPPHGGEPVAPENIAWHTGQVFRGRPRTAVSLASVRRR
;
A
#
# COMPACT_ATOMS: atom_id res chain seq x y z
N MET A 1 -10.56 27.27 2.73
CA MET A 1 -9.75 26.47 1.80
C MET A 1 -10.17 25.01 1.96
N ASP A 2 -10.44 24.29 0.87
CA ASP A 2 -10.79 22.87 0.96
C ASP A 2 -9.51 22.01 0.98
N TRP A 3 -9.11 21.59 2.17
CA TRP A 3 -7.91 20.76 2.37
C TRP A 3 -8.09 19.34 1.82
N VAL A 4 -9.32 18.81 1.80
CA VAL A 4 -9.61 17.48 1.27
C VAL A 4 -9.35 17.47 -0.23
N GLU A 5 -9.87 18.46 -0.95
CA GLU A 5 -9.63 18.58 -2.39
C GLU A 5 -8.16 18.86 -2.71
N ARG A 6 -7.50 19.71 -1.90
CA ARG A 6 -6.06 19.99 -2.07
C ARG A 6 -5.20 18.74 -1.93
N VAL A 7 -5.46 17.91 -0.92
CA VAL A 7 -4.74 16.64 -0.72
C VAL A 7 -5.12 15.59 -1.76
N ARG A 8 -6.37 15.57 -2.22
CA ARG A 8 -6.79 14.71 -3.35
C ARG A 8 -6.00 15.02 -4.62
N ALA A 9 -5.69 16.30 -4.84
CA ALA A 9 -4.99 16.79 -6.01
C ALA A 9 -3.45 16.77 -5.91
N LEU A 10 -2.86 16.11 -4.91
CA LEU A 10 -1.40 15.99 -4.77
C LEU A 10 -0.76 15.49 -6.07
N ARG A 11 0.17 16.27 -6.63
CA ARG A 11 0.82 15.94 -7.90
C ARG A 11 1.75 14.77 -7.74
N GLN A 12 1.39 13.66 -8.36
CA GLN A 12 2.21 12.45 -8.39
C GLN A 12 2.89 12.28 -9.74
N TRP A 13 4.13 11.81 -9.70
CA TRP A 13 4.78 11.36 -10.91
C TRP A 13 4.02 10.16 -11.46
N SER A 14 3.58 10.26 -12.71
CA SER A 14 2.89 9.18 -13.40
C SER A 14 3.69 8.81 -14.65
N ASN A 15 4.04 7.52 -14.77
CA ASN A 15 4.67 6.97 -15.95
C ASN A 15 4.23 5.52 -16.11
N LYS A 16 3.53 5.19 -17.20
CA LYS A 16 3.20 3.82 -17.64
C LYS A 16 2.72 2.88 -16.51
N GLY A 17 1.95 3.38 -15.54
CA GLY A 17 1.40 2.58 -14.43
C GLY A 17 2.37 2.29 -13.27
N VAL A 18 3.55 2.90 -13.24
CA VAL A 18 4.50 2.75 -12.13
C VAL A 18 3.99 3.44 -10.86
N ARG A 19 4.12 2.75 -9.72
CA ARG A 19 3.75 3.28 -8.41
C ARG A 19 4.70 4.40 -7.97
N ALA A 20 4.13 5.49 -7.43
CA ALA A 20 4.89 6.63 -6.90
C ALA A 20 4.35 7.13 -5.54
N PRO A 21 4.35 6.28 -4.50
CA PRO A 21 3.71 6.60 -3.20
C PRO A 21 4.50 7.60 -2.34
N HIS A 22 5.55 8.23 -2.86
CA HIS A 22 6.50 9.06 -2.12
C HIS A 22 5.84 10.24 -1.38
N LYS A 23 5.06 11.05 -2.09
CA LYS A 23 4.35 12.19 -1.49
C LYS A 23 3.22 11.73 -0.56
N PRO A 24 2.37 10.75 -0.92
CA PRO A 24 1.40 10.19 0.01
C PRO A 24 2.02 9.67 1.31
N LEU A 25 3.13 8.93 1.25
CA LEU A 25 3.81 8.43 2.45
C LEU A 25 4.44 9.55 3.28
N LEU A 26 5.05 10.56 2.65
CA LEU A 26 5.54 11.74 3.37
C LEU A 26 4.39 12.49 4.06
N MET A 27 3.23 12.63 3.39
CA MET A 27 2.07 13.30 3.95
C MET A 27 1.45 12.51 5.12
N LEU A 28 1.31 11.19 5.00
CA LEU A 28 0.85 10.33 6.10
C LEU A 28 1.80 10.41 7.30
N TYR A 29 3.11 10.34 7.06
CA TYR A 29 4.13 10.52 8.09
C TYR A 29 4.02 11.91 8.76
N ALA A 30 3.87 12.98 7.97
CA ALA A 30 3.72 14.33 8.50
C ALA A 30 2.45 14.50 9.35
N LEU A 31 1.33 13.88 8.96
CA LEU A 31 0.10 13.88 9.75
C LEU A 31 0.28 13.11 11.07
N GLY A 32 0.95 11.96 11.06
CA GLY A 32 1.25 11.20 12.28
C GLY A 32 2.14 11.98 13.25
N ARG A 33 3.20 12.62 12.72
CA ARG A 33 4.06 13.48 13.53
C ARG A 33 3.33 14.72 14.06
N PHE A 34 2.45 15.33 13.27
CA PHE A 34 1.60 16.42 13.74
C PHE A 34 0.67 15.97 14.87
N GLN A 35 0.08 14.76 14.76
CA GLN A 35 -0.78 14.20 15.80
C GLN A 35 -0.06 14.07 17.14
N GLN A 36 1.22 13.69 17.11
CA GLN A 36 2.03 13.45 18.31
C GLN A 36 2.68 14.73 18.87
N ALA A 37 3.16 15.61 17.98
CA ALA A 37 3.89 16.83 18.34
C ALA A 37 3.52 18.00 17.39
N PRO A 38 2.36 18.65 17.61
CA PRO A 38 1.80 19.67 16.72
C PRO A 38 2.64 20.95 16.54
N GLU A 39 3.68 21.14 17.33
CA GLU A 39 4.59 22.31 17.27
C GLU A 39 5.97 21.97 16.69
N GLN A 40 6.27 20.69 16.52
CA GLN A 40 7.59 20.26 16.06
C GLN A 40 7.68 20.30 14.54
N ALA A 41 8.71 20.96 14.02
CA ALA A 41 9.13 20.86 12.63
C ALA A 41 9.99 19.60 12.44
N LEU A 42 9.98 19.01 11.25
CA LEU A 42 10.59 17.71 10.97
C LEU A 42 11.98 17.88 10.33
N PRO A 43 13.08 17.62 11.04
CA PRO A 43 14.41 17.68 10.45
C PRO A 43 14.54 16.67 9.31
N TYR A 44 15.15 17.08 8.20
CA TYR A 44 15.30 16.22 7.03
C TYR A 44 16.07 14.94 7.37
N THR A 45 17.05 15.00 8.28
CA THR A 45 17.82 13.84 8.74
C THR A 45 16.96 12.75 9.39
N GLU A 46 15.92 13.14 10.14
CA GLU A 46 14.95 12.20 10.71
C GLU A 46 14.00 11.68 9.64
N VAL A 47 13.43 12.60 8.84
CA VAL A 47 12.51 12.25 7.75
C VAL A 47 13.17 11.31 6.75
N GLU A 48 14.46 11.49 6.48
CA GLU A 48 15.22 10.65 5.56
C GLU A 48 15.24 9.18 6.02
N GLY A 49 15.48 8.93 7.32
CA GLY A 49 15.48 7.57 7.86
C GLY A 49 14.10 6.94 7.79
N ASP A 50 13.10 7.63 8.33
CA ASP A 50 11.75 7.09 8.51
C ASP A 50 11.01 6.94 7.18
N LEU A 51 11.09 7.94 6.31
CA LEU A 51 10.47 7.85 4.99
C LEU A 51 11.18 6.82 4.11
N LYS A 52 12.49 6.60 4.28
CA LYS A 52 13.19 5.51 3.59
C LYS A 52 12.67 4.14 4.03
N ALA A 53 12.39 3.95 5.33
CA ALA A 53 11.77 2.72 5.83
C ALA A 53 10.35 2.53 5.26
N LEU A 54 9.51 3.57 5.29
CA LEU A 54 8.17 3.55 4.69
C LEU A 54 8.21 3.23 3.18
N LEU A 55 9.14 3.84 2.44
CA LEU A 55 9.32 3.59 1.01
C LEU A 55 9.83 2.19 0.73
N HIS A 56 10.74 1.68 1.54
CA HIS A 56 11.18 0.29 1.46
C HIS A 56 10.00 -0.66 1.63
N ASP A 57 9.16 -0.43 2.65
CA ASP A 57 8.10 -1.34 3.06
C ASP A 57 6.84 -1.25 2.20
N PHE A 58 6.47 -0.06 1.76
CA PHE A 58 5.19 0.18 1.08
C PHE A 58 5.36 0.79 -0.32
N GLY A 59 6.58 1.12 -0.74
CA GLY A 59 6.90 1.55 -2.11
C GLY A 59 7.01 0.40 -3.11
N PRO A 60 7.27 0.70 -4.40
CA PRO A 60 7.67 -0.30 -5.37
C PRO A 60 9.04 -0.94 -5.00
N PRO A 61 9.36 -2.15 -5.49
CA PRO A 61 10.59 -2.89 -5.17
C PRO A 61 11.84 -2.33 -5.88
N ARG A 62 12.11 -1.04 -5.69
CA ARG A 62 13.28 -0.34 -6.24
C ARG A 62 13.79 0.68 -5.24
N GLN A 63 15.07 1.04 -5.34
CA GLN A 63 15.63 2.10 -4.53
C GLN A 63 15.00 3.45 -4.92
N THR A 64 14.62 4.22 -3.91
CA THR A 64 14.03 5.55 -4.06
C THR A 64 14.63 6.49 -3.01
N SER A 65 14.57 7.80 -3.27
CA SER A 65 15.11 8.82 -2.37
C SER A 65 13.99 9.56 -1.65
N PRO A 66 14.06 9.70 -0.30
CA PRO A 66 13.23 10.62 0.47
C PRO A 66 13.42 12.11 0.10
N SER A 67 14.55 12.50 -0.49
CA SER A 67 14.83 13.91 -0.80
C SER A 67 13.86 14.52 -1.81
N TYR A 68 13.45 13.72 -2.80
CA TYR A 68 12.58 14.17 -3.88
C TYR A 68 11.18 14.56 -3.38
N PRO A 69 10.43 13.71 -2.65
CA PRO A 69 9.14 14.12 -2.09
C PRO A 69 9.27 15.25 -1.07
N PHE A 70 10.34 15.28 -0.25
CA PHE A 70 10.54 16.32 0.75
C PHE A 70 10.63 17.74 0.13
N HIS A 71 11.33 17.85 -1.01
CA HIS A 71 11.39 19.08 -1.78
C HIS A 71 10.08 19.35 -2.55
N HIS A 72 9.60 18.37 -3.32
CA HIS A 72 8.52 18.62 -4.27
C HIS A 72 7.13 18.71 -3.67
N LEU A 73 6.93 18.34 -2.39
CA LEU A 73 5.65 18.52 -1.71
C LEU A 73 5.34 20.00 -1.44
N GLU A 74 6.35 20.88 -1.40
CA GLU A 74 6.14 22.34 -1.31
C GLU A 74 5.26 22.85 -2.46
N ASN A 75 5.45 22.32 -3.67
CA ASN A 75 4.69 22.71 -4.86
C ASN A 75 3.20 22.38 -4.77
N ASP A 76 2.81 21.50 -3.84
CA ASP A 76 1.43 21.14 -3.60
C ASP A 76 0.78 22.03 -2.52
N GLY A 77 1.50 22.99 -1.94
CA GLY A 77 0.97 23.97 -0.97
C GLY A 77 0.35 23.36 0.29
N VAL A 78 0.78 22.16 0.66
CA VAL A 78 0.43 21.50 1.94
C VAL A 78 1.64 21.38 2.87
N TRP A 79 2.83 21.69 2.36
CA TRP A 79 4.12 21.52 3.00
C TRP A 79 5.00 22.75 2.77
N GLU A 80 5.81 23.10 3.75
CA GLU A 80 6.87 24.10 3.63
C GLU A 80 8.18 23.55 4.20
N VAL A 81 9.30 23.93 3.61
CA VAL A 81 10.64 23.65 4.10
C VAL A 81 11.28 24.96 4.56
N ARG A 82 11.97 24.89 5.69
CA ARG A 82 12.83 25.95 6.22
C ARG A 82 14.24 25.41 6.36
N THR A 83 15.21 26.30 6.25
CA THR A 83 16.63 26.03 6.46
C THR A 83 17.15 26.96 7.55
N ASP A 84 18.37 26.72 8.02
CA ASP A 84 19.01 27.63 8.98
C ASP A 84 19.22 29.04 8.39
N SER A 85 19.27 29.16 7.06
CA SER A 85 19.40 30.42 6.31
C SER A 85 18.08 31.11 5.97
N GLY A 86 16.93 30.51 6.27
CA GLY A 86 15.61 31.08 5.97
C GLY A 86 14.65 30.11 5.28
N HIS A 87 13.59 30.66 4.68
CA HIS A 87 12.50 29.89 4.07
C HIS A 87 12.86 29.32 2.69
N GLY A 88 12.24 28.19 2.36
CA GLY A 88 12.30 27.54 1.06
C GLY A 88 13.23 26.33 1.04
N SER A 89 12.83 25.29 0.31
CA SER A 89 13.67 24.12 0.10
C SER A 89 14.92 24.47 -0.72
N PRO A 90 16.12 24.01 -0.32
CA PRO A 90 17.37 24.26 -1.04
C PRO A 90 17.56 23.28 -2.23
N GLY A 91 16.46 22.77 -2.80
CA GLY A 91 16.44 21.70 -3.79
C GLY A 91 16.42 20.28 -3.18
N SER A 92 16.54 19.27 -4.05
CA SER A 92 16.42 17.84 -3.71
C SER A 92 17.75 17.12 -3.48
N GLY A 93 18.87 17.85 -3.46
CA GLY A 93 20.19 17.29 -3.19
C GLY A 93 20.34 16.87 -1.72
N VAL A 94 20.50 15.58 -1.46
CA VAL A 94 20.59 15.01 -0.10
C VAL A 94 21.64 15.71 0.76
N GLY A 95 22.85 15.93 0.22
CA GLY A 95 23.92 16.63 0.94
C GLY A 95 23.57 18.06 1.30
N VAL A 96 22.85 18.77 0.41
CA VAL A 96 22.42 20.15 0.62
C VAL A 96 21.35 20.21 1.71
N LEU A 97 20.33 19.35 1.63
CA LEU A 97 19.26 19.27 2.64
C LEU A 97 19.81 18.98 4.04
N ARG A 98 20.81 18.11 4.15
CA ARG A 98 21.47 17.81 5.43
C ARG A 98 22.30 19.00 5.93
N ALA A 99 23.14 19.58 5.07
CA ALA A 99 24.06 20.65 5.45
C ALA A 99 23.35 21.97 5.80
N SER A 100 22.18 22.24 5.19
CA SER A 100 21.41 23.46 5.43
C SER A 100 20.50 23.40 6.67
N GLY A 101 20.53 22.29 7.42
CA GLY A 101 19.61 22.06 8.52
C GLY A 101 18.14 22.03 8.08
N ALA A 102 17.83 21.52 6.88
CA ALA A 102 16.47 21.60 6.33
C ALA A 102 15.44 20.93 7.25
N ARG A 103 14.32 21.63 7.51
CA ARG A 103 13.20 21.17 8.32
C ARG A 103 11.91 21.36 7.54
N GLY A 104 11.11 20.32 7.45
CA GLY A 104 9.84 20.36 6.77
C GLY A 104 8.67 20.38 7.75
N GLN A 105 7.57 20.99 7.36
CA GLN A 105 6.34 20.99 8.15
C GLN A 105 5.12 21.19 7.27
N LEU A 106 3.95 20.76 7.77
CA LEU A 106 2.67 21.16 7.17
C LEU A 106 2.56 22.70 7.18
N VAL A 107 2.00 23.28 6.12
CA VAL A 107 1.82 24.75 6.04
C VAL A 107 0.98 25.28 7.21
N PRO A 108 1.23 26.51 7.70
CA PRO A 108 0.57 27.06 8.88
C PRO A 108 -0.95 27.01 8.83
N GLU A 109 -1.54 27.29 7.67
CA GLU A 109 -3.00 27.28 7.48
C GLU A 109 -3.58 25.88 7.62
N LEU A 110 -2.85 24.84 7.19
CA LEU A 110 -3.26 23.45 7.36
C LEU A 110 -3.11 23.03 8.82
N ARG A 111 -2.00 23.39 9.49
CA ARG A 111 -1.82 23.12 10.92
C ARG A 111 -2.94 23.74 11.75
N SER A 112 -3.29 25.01 11.48
CA SER A 112 -4.39 25.70 12.14
C SER A 112 -5.73 25.00 11.91
N ALA A 113 -5.98 24.51 10.69
CA ALA A 113 -7.20 23.77 10.37
C ALA A 113 -7.26 22.41 11.10
N LEU A 114 -6.14 21.68 11.15
CA LEU A 114 -6.04 20.40 11.88
C LEU A 114 -6.19 20.58 13.40
N ALA A 115 -5.67 21.68 13.95
CA ALA A 115 -5.82 22.01 15.37
C ALA A 115 -7.27 22.40 15.72
N THR A 116 -7.98 23.06 14.79
CA THR A 116 -9.37 23.47 14.98
C THR A 116 -10.34 22.30 14.80
N ASP A 117 -10.04 21.40 13.87
CA ASP A 117 -10.89 20.29 13.48
C ASP A 117 -10.08 18.98 13.46
N PRO A 118 -10.02 18.25 14.59
CA PRO A 118 -9.31 16.97 14.66
C PRO A 118 -9.83 15.92 13.66
N MET A 119 -11.10 16.03 13.23
CA MET A 119 -11.69 15.13 12.23
C MET A 119 -11.09 15.35 10.84
N LEU A 120 -10.50 16.52 10.58
CA LEU A 120 -9.80 16.79 9.32
C LEU A 120 -8.59 15.87 9.16
N LEU A 121 -7.81 15.63 10.21
CA LEU A 121 -6.64 14.74 10.16
C LEU A 121 -7.05 13.36 9.66
N TRP A 122 -8.11 12.80 10.24
CA TRP A 122 -8.63 11.49 9.87
C TRP A 122 -9.14 11.41 8.45
N ARG A 123 -9.88 12.44 8.01
CA ARG A 123 -10.35 12.53 6.62
C ARG A 123 -9.19 12.58 5.63
N LEU A 124 -8.13 13.34 5.93
CA LEU A 124 -6.94 13.41 5.07
C LEU A 124 -6.16 12.10 5.06
N ALA A 125 -5.97 11.46 6.23
CA ALA A 125 -5.28 10.18 6.35
C ALA A 125 -6.03 9.09 5.58
N HIS A 126 -7.35 8.94 5.78
CA HIS A 126 -8.16 7.96 5.03
C HIS A 126 -8.19 8.27 3.54
N LEU A 127 -8.33 9.54 3.14
CA LEU A 127 -8.25 9.91 1.73
C LEU A 127 -6.94 9.43 1.09
N LEU A 128 -5.80 9.67 1.73
CA LEU A 128 -4.50 9.24 1.22
C LEU A 128 -4.38 7.72 1.15
N LEU A 129 -4.87 7.02 2.17
CA LEU A 129 -4.86 5.56 2.22
C LEU A 129 -5.76 4.95 1.14
N ASP A 130 -7.03 5.36 1.08
CA ASP A 130 -8.04 4.88 0.13
C ASP A 130 -7.66 5.19 -1.32
N THR A 131 -6.96 6.31 -1.57
CA THR A 131 -6.59 6.71 -2.93
C THR A 131 -5.35 5.97 -3.44
N HIS A 132 -4.42 5.57 -2.57
CA HIS A 132 -3.07 5.16 -3.00
C HIS A 132 -2.67 3.73 -2.61
N PHE A 133 -3.39 3.08 -1.69
CA PHE A 133 -3.00 1.79 -1.13
C PHE A 133 -4.19 0.83 -1.00
N PRO A 134 -3.98 -0.48 -1.19
CA PRO A 134 -5.00 -1.50 -0.92
C PRO A 134 -5.41 -1.47 0.56
N PRO A 135 -6.68 -1.77 0.90
CA PRO A 135 -7.18 -1.63 2.28
C PRO A 135 -6.47 -2.59 3.23
N SER A 136 -6.00 -3.71 2.69
CA SER A 136 -5.12 -4.69 3.31
C SER A 136 -3.75 -4.14 3.72
N LEU A 137 -3.39 -2.89 3.44
CA LEU A 137 -2.13 -2.29 3.91
C LEU A 137 -2.35 -1.08 4.83
N HIS A 138 -3.59 -0.62 5.00
CA HIS A 138 -3.89 0.66 5.67
C HIS A 138 -3.41 0.69 7.12
N ALA A 139 -3.72 -0.36 7.90
CA ALA A 139 -3.33 -0.44 9.31
C ALA A 139 -1.79 -0.43 9.47
N ASP A 140 -1.08 -1.19 8.64
CA ASP A 140 0.38 -1.31 8.72
C ASP A 140 1.06 0.02 8.33
N ILE A 141 0.53 0.70 7.31
CA ILE A 141 1.03 2.02 6.89
C ILE A 141 0.77 3.07 7.97
N ALA A 142 -0.44 3.09 8.55
CA ALA A 142 -0.79 4.02 9.61
C ALA A 142 0.11 3.85 10.83
N ALA A 143 0.28 2.61 11.30
CA ALA A 143 1.17 2.30 12.41
C ALA A 143 2.62 2.72 12.11
N ALA A 144 3.15 2.40 10.93
CA ALA A 144 4.51 2.78 10.53
C ALA A 144 4.68 4.31 10.37
N ALA A 145 3.61 5.03 10.04
CA ALA A 145 3.59 6.49 9.96
C ALA A 145 3.35 7.16 11.33
N GLY A 146 3.07 6.39 12.38
CA GLY A 146 2.73 6.92 13.70
C GLY A 146 1.33 7.52 13.81
N LEU A 147 0.41 7.12 12.92
CA LEU A 147 -0.99 7.56 12.90
C LEU A 147 -1.87 6.62 13.73
N ASP A 148 -2.61 7.18 14.69
CA ASP A 148 -3.55 6.43 15.51
C ASP A 148 -4.98 6.45 14.94
N LEU A 149 -5.25 5.67 13.89
CA LEU A 149 -6.56 5.65 13.21
C LEU A 149 -7.72 5.06 14.06
N GLU A 150 -7.49 4.56 15.28
CA GLU A 150 -8.52 3.84 16.06
C GLU A 150 -9.69 4.75 16.49
N ALA A 151 -9.47 6.06 16.57
CA ALA A 151 -10.48 7.03 17.01
C ALA A 151 -11.51 7.44 15.93
N ALA A 152 -11.45 6.89 14.70
CA ALA A 152 -12.09 7.54 13.55
C ALA A 152 -12.85 6.62 12.56
N GLU A 153 -13.56 5.59 13.05
CA GLU A 153 -14.46 4.80 12.19
C GLU A 153 -15.48 5.67 11.43
N ASP A 154 -15.93 6.77 12.03
CA ASP A 154 -16.88 7.70 11.43
C ASP A 154 -16.28 8.52 10.29
N ALA A 155 -15.00 8.91 10.38
CA ALA A 155 -14.30 9.62 9.31
C ALA A 155 -14.23 8.77 8.04
N ARG A 156 -13.92 7.48 8.19
CA ARG A 156 -13.88 6.52 7.09
C ARG A 156 -15.25 6.32 6.45
N ARG A 157 -16.34 6.37 7.24
CA ARG A 157 -17.69 6.28 6.69
C ARG A 157 -18.06 7.51 5.83
N MET A 158 -17.45 8.67 6.08
CA MET A 158 -17.72 9.91 5.34
C MET A 158 -16.92 10.03 4.03
N THR A 159 -15.77 9.36 3.90
CA THR A 159 -14.91 9.49 2.71
C THR A 159 -15.35 8.62 1.54
N VAL A 160 -15.93 7.44 1.81
CA VAL A 160 -16.33 6.47 0.77
C VAL A 160 -17.83 6.56 0.47
N SER A 161 -18.20 6.75 -0.80
CA SER A 161 -19.60 6.86 -1.20
C SER A 161 -20.36 5.53 -1.06
N VAL A 162 -21.68 5.61 -0.87
CA VAL A 162 -22.57 4.42 -0.85
C VAL A 162 -22.48 3.64 -2.16
N ARG A 163 -22.32 4.34 -3.29
CA ARG A 163 -22.17 3.74 -4.62
C ARG A 163 -20.91 2.89 -4.71
N ASP A 164 -19.78 3.40 -4.22
CA ASP A 164 -18.50 2.69 -4.27
C ASP A 164 -18.52 1.43 -3.39
N ARG A 165 -19.14 1.50 -2.21
CA ARG A 165 -19.33 0.32 -1.34
C ARG A 165 -20.15 -0.77 -2.00
N ARG A 166 -21.24 -0.37 -2.67
CA ARG A 166 -22.10 -1.31 -3.40
C ARG A 166 -21.33 -2.00 -4.53
N ARG A 167 -20.57 -1.22 -5.33
CA ARG A 167 -19.73 -1.77 -6.41
C ARG A 167 -18.68 -2.74 -5.88
N ALA A 168 -18.00 -2.38 -4.78
CA ALA A 168 -17.02 -3.27 -4.15
C ALA A 168 -17.66 -4.57 -3.64
N ALA A 169 -18.87 -4.50 -3.08
CA ALA A 169 -19.61 -5.68 -2.65
C ALA A 169 -20.09 -6.56 -3.83
N GLU A 170 -20.47 -5.95 -4.96
CA GLU A 170 -20.82 -6.63 -6.20
C GLU A 170 -19.61 -7.38 -6.77
N LEU A 171 -18.49 -6.69 -6.99
CA LEU A 171 -17.23 -7.31 -7.44
C LEU A 171 -16.81 -8.45 -6.52
N ARG A 172 -16.87 -8.24 -5.20
CA ARG A 172 -16.53 -9.29 -4.23
C ARG A 172 -17.37 -10.55 -4.44
N ARG A 173 -18.68 -10.42 -4.64
CA ARG A 173 -19.56 -11.58 -4.86
C ARG A 173 -19.22 -12.28 -6.17
N GLU A 174 -18.99 -11.53 -7.25
CA GLU A 174 -18.63 -12.08 -8.55
C GLU A 174 -17.31 -12.87 -8.49
N VAL A 175 -16.28 -12.29 -7.89
CA VAL A 175 -14.97 -12.94 -7.72
C VAL A 175 -15.08 -14.19 -6.87
N LEU A 176 -15.71 -14.12 -5.70
CA LEU A 176 -15.86 -15.30 -4.84
C LEU A 176 -16.62 -16.42 -5.56
N SER A 177 -17.70 -16.09 -6.29
CA SER A 177 -18.46 -17.07 -7.07
C SER A 177 -17.65 -17.66 -8.22
N ALA A 178 -16.85 -16.84 -8.93
CA ALA A 178 -16.05 -17.29 -10.07
C ALA A 178 -15.02 -18.34 -9.66
N TYR A 179 -14.46 -18.24 -8.45
CA TYR A 179 -13.51 -19.19 -7.86
C TYR A 179 -14.18 -20.26 -6.97
N ALA A 180 -15.49 -20.46 -7.11
CA ALA A 180 -16.27 -21.43 -6.33
C ALA A 180 -16.04 -21.32 -4.80
N TYR A 181 -15.93 -20.09 -4.29
CA TYR A 181 -15.69 -19.77 -2.89
C TYR A 181 -14.44 -20.47 -2.32
N ARG A 182 -13.37 -20.47 -3.11
CA ARG A 182 -12.10 -21.09 -2.74
C ARG A 182 -10.92 -20.16 -2.99
N CYS A 183 -9.94 -20.17 -2.09
CA CYS A 183 -8.69 -19.44 -2.27
C CYS A 183 -7.91 -19.99 -3.47
N ALA A 184 -7.57 -19.12 -4.41
CA ALA A 184 -6.87 -19.46 -5.64
C ALA A 184 -5.43 -19.96 -5.42
N PHE A 185 -4.85 -19.71 -4.24
CA PHE A 185 -3.49 -20.14 -3.91
C PHE A 185 -3.44 -21.44 -3.11
N CYS A 186 -4.23 -21.55 -2.05
CA CYS A 186 -4.12 -22.69 -1.13
C CYS A 186 -5.32 -23.64 -1.14
N GLY A 187 -6.44 -23.26 -1.76
CA GLY A 187 -7.65 -24.08 -1.75
C GLY A 187 -8.53 -23.93 -0.51
N PHE A 188 -8.24 -23.00 0.41
CA PHE A 188 -9.09 -22.75 1.57
C PHE A 188 -10.49 -22.28 1.16
N ASP A 189 -11.53 -22.92 1.69
CA ASP A 189 -12.94 -22.76 1.34
C ASP A 189 -13.86 -22.70 2.60
N GLY A 190 -13.28 -22.33 3.75
CA GLY A 190 -13.96 -22.35 5.03
C GLY A 190 -15.23 -21.48 5.07
N ALA A 191 -16.29 -21.99 5.69
CA ALA A 191 -17.58 -21.30 5.82
C ALA A 191 -18.27 -21.63 7.16
N ILE A 192 -19.10 -20.70 7.63
CA ILE A 192 -20.08 -20.94 8.70
C ILE A 192 -21.47 -20.85 8.07
N GLY A 193 -22.16 -21.99 7.97
CA GLY A 193 -23.40 -22.09 7.20
C GLY A 193 -23.16 -21.77 5.73
N ARG A 194 -23.86 -20.76 5.19
CA ARG A 194 -23.71 -20.29 3.79
C ARG A 194 -22.75 -19.11 3.63
N VAL A 195 -22.09 -18.69 4.71
CA VAL A 195 -21.24 -17.50 4.72
C VAL A 195 -19.78 -17.93 4.69
N PRO A 196 -19.04 -17.63 3.61
CA PRO A 196 -17.60 -17.87 3.55
C PRO A 196 -16.87 -17.04 4.60
N VAL A 197 -15.91 -17.65 5.29
CA VAL A 197 -15.11 -17.02 6.34
C VAL A 197 -13.72 -16.76 5.79
N GLY A 198 -13.22 -15.53 5.95
CA GLY A 198 -11.83 -15.22 5.61
C GLY A 198 -11.47 -15.35 4.13
N LEU A 199 -12.45 -15.26 3.22
CA LEU A 199 -12.23 -15.15 1.77
C LEU A 199 -12.46 -13.72 1.30
N GLU A 200 -11.62 -13.26 0.37
CA GLU A 200 -11.53 -11.89 -0.08
C GLU A 200 -11.28 -11.82 -1.60
N ALA A 201 -11.79 -10.76 -2.22
CA ALA A 201 -11.47 -10.44 -3.60
C ALA A 201 -10.23 -9.53 -3.60
N ALA A 202 -9.14 -10.05 -4.14
CA ALA A 202 -7.85 -9.38 -4.21
C ALA A 202 -7.61 -8.89 -5.63
N HIS A 203 -7.37 -7.59 -5.80
CA HIS A 203 -6.97 -7.04 -7.09
C HIS A 203 -5.51 -7.42 -7.39
N VAL A 204 -5.25 -7.91 -8.60
CA VAL A 204 -3.89 -8.19 -9.08
C VAL A 204 -3.17 -6.89 -9.39
N ARG A 205 -3.79 -6.04 -10.21
CA ARG A 205 -3.39 -4.66 -10.41
C ARG A 205 -4.27 -3.74 -9.58
N TRP A 206 -3.65 -2.89 -8.77
CA TRP A 206 -4.39 -1.98 -7.90
C TRP A 206 -5.18 -0.93 -8.68
N TRP A 207 -6.39 -0.62 -8.22
CA TRP A 207 -7.29 0.37 -8.86
C TRP A 207 -6.63 1.75 -8.98
N ALA A 208 -5.85 2.16 -7.97
CA ALA A 208 -5.07 3.41 -7.95
C ALA A 208 -4.11 3.55 -9.15
N PHE A 209 -3.78 2.44 -9.82
CA PHE A 209 -2.87 2.39 -10.95
C PHE A 209 -3.54 1.81 -12.21
N ARG A 210 -4.85 2.06 -12.38
CA ARG A 210 -5.69 1.61 -13.51
C ARG A 210 -5.96 0.10 -13.54
N GLY A 211 -5.99 -0.54 -12.38
CA GLY A 211 -6.57 -1.88 -12.26
C GLY A 211 -8.08 -1.81 -12.43
N ALA A 212 -8.65 -2.63 -13.32
CA ALA A 212 -10.09 -2.71 -13.53
C ALA A 212 -10.75 -3.51 -12.41
N ASP A 213 -12.01 -3.17 -12.10
CA ASP A 213 -12.88 -3.96 -11.22
C ASP A 213 -13.53 -5.09 -12.02
N GLU A 214 -12.72 -6.03 -12.49
CA GLU A 214 -13.11 -7.11 -13.41
C GLU A 214 -12.46 -8.44 -13.02
N LEU A 215 -13.07 -9.56 -13.43
CA LEU A 215 -12.61 -10.90 -13.05
C LEU A 215 -11.17 -11.19 -13.51
N HIS A 216 -10.77 -10.73 -14.70
CA HIS A 216 -9.40 -10.91 -15.21
C HIS A 216 -8.34 -10.02 -14.49
N ASN A 217 -8.75 -9.23 -13.50
CA ASN A 217 -7.85 -8.47 -12.63
C ASN A 217 -8.03 -8.85 -11.15
N ALA A 218 -8.73 -9.94 -10.84
CA ALA A 218 -9.04 -10.31 -9.46
C ALA A 218 -8.83 -11.81 -9.18
N LEU A 219 -8.43 -12.09 -7.95
CA LEU A 219 -8.30 -13.43 -7.40
C LEU A 219 -9.20 -13.55 -6.16
N CYS A 220 -9.83 -14.70 -5.96
CA CYS A 220 -10.37 -15.06 -4.66
C CYS A 220 -9.22 -15.57 -3.79
N LEU A 221 -8.86 -14.87 -2.70
CA LEU A 221 -7.79 -15.28 -1.79
C LEU A 221 -8.31 -15.35 -0.36
N CYS A 222 -7.72 -16.23 0.47
CA CYS A 222 -7.99 -16.14 1.90
C CYS A 222 -7.29 -14.92 2.51
N SER A 223 -7.75 -14.41 3.65
CA SER A 223 -7.25 -13.17 4.27
C SER A 223 -5.72 -13.19 4.48
N LEU A 224 -5.15 -14.36 4.81
CA LEU A 224 -3.70 -14.53 4.92
C LEU A 224 -3.01 -14.32 3.56
N HIS A 225 -3.47 -15.00 2.51
CA HIS A 225 -2.85 -14.92 1.19
C HIS A 225 -3.08 -13.60 0.49
N HIS A 226 -4.23 -12.96 0.72
CA HIS A 226 -4.47 -11.60 0.25
C HIS A 226 -3.45 -10.61 0.84
N ARG A 227 -3.26 -10.63 2.17
CA ARG A 227 -2.26 -9.78 2.84
C ARG A 227 -0.84 -10.08 2.34
N LEU A 228 -0.47 -11.36 2.20
CA LEU A 228 0.85 -11.74 1.67
C LEU A 228 1.04 -11.33 0.20
N PHE A 229 -0.02 -11.36 -0.60
CA PHE A 229 0.01 -10.96 -2.01
C PHE A 229 0.17 -9.44 -2.16
N ASP A 230 -0.58 -8.64 -1.39
CA ASP A 230 -0.44 -7.18 -1.40
C ASP A 230 0.86 -6.68 -0.78
N ARG A 231 1.43 -7.43 0.16
CA ARG A 231 2.76 -7.14 0.73
C ARG A 231 3.90 -7.56 -0.21
N GLY A 232 3.59 -8.27 -1.29
CA GLY A 232 4.54 -8.75 -2.28
C GLY A 232 5.36 -9.97 -1.85
N VAL A 233 4.89 -10.70 -0.83
CA VAL A 233 5.46 -12.00 -0.43
C VAL A 233 5.06 -13.08 -1.43
N LEU A 234 3.79 -13.08 -1.84
CA LEU A 234 3.26 -13.97 -2.86
C LEU A 234 3.02 -13.19 -4.16
N GLY A 235 3.18 -13.88 -5.28
CA GLY A 235 2.88 -13.36 -6.61
C GLY A 235 2.51 -14.50 -7.54
N MET A 236 2.50 -14.19 -8.83
CA MET A 236 2.23 -15.15 -9.89
C MET A 236 3.12 -14.84 -11.09
N ASP A 237 3.63 -15.87 -11.76
CA ASP A 237 4.40 -15.73 -12.99
C ASP A 237 3.49 -15.76 -14.25
N PRO A 238 4.02 -15.46 -15.45
CA PRO A 238 3.24 -15.52 -16.69
C PRO A 238 2.69 -16.91 -17.03
N GLY A 239 3.26 -17.97 -16.47
CA GLY A 239 2.77 -19.35 -16.58
C GLY A 239 1.63 -19.67 -15.62
N ARG A 240 1.19 -18.70 -14.80
CA ARG A 240 0.21 -18.83 -13.71
C ARG A 240 0.66 -19.77 -12.60
N ARG A 241 1.95 -19.75 -12.29
CA ARG A 241 2.51 -20.42 -11.11
C ARG A 241 2.71 -19.42 -10.00
N ILE A 242 2.43 -19.84 -8.77
CA ILE A 242 2.60 -19.02 -7.58
C ILE A 242 4.10 -18.79 -7.35
N THR A 243 4.48 -17.53 -7.21
CA THR A 243 5.84 -17.13 -6.84
C THR A 243 5.87 -16.75 -5.37
N VAL A 244 6.94 -17.18 -4.67
CA VAL A 244 7.18 -16.83 -3.26
C VAL A 244 8.47 -16.05 -3.19
N SER A 245 8.43 -14.89 -2.54
CA SER A 245 9.58 -14.01 -2.34
C SER A 245 10.70 -14.70 -1.54
N ASP A 246 11.94 -14.55 -1.99
CA ASP A 246 13.14 -14.94 -1.25
C ASP A 246 13.35 -14.11 0.03
N ALA A 247 12.78 -12.90 0.09
CA ALA A 247 12.79 -12.05 1.28
C ALA A 247 11.86 -12.54 2.41
N PHE A 248 10.90 -13.42 2.11
CA PHE A 248 10.01 -13.96 3.14
C PHE A 248 10.76 -14.95 4.05
N ALA A 249 10.83 -14.65 5.35
CA ALA A 249 11.48 -15.48 6.35
C ALA A 249 10.45 -16.24 7.21
N GLY A 250 10.11 -17.47 6.80
CA GLY A 250 9.23 -18.37 7.54
C GLY A 250 9.99 -19.57 8.11
N ARG A 251 10.04 -19.71 9.45
CA ARG A 251 10.69 -20.87 10.10
C ARG A 251 9.71 -21.94 10.62
N GLY A 252 8.55 -21.51 11.11
CA GLY A 252 7.55 -22.41 11.68
C GLY A 252 6.78 -23.22 10.64
N ARG A 253 6.16 -24.31 11.07
CA ARG A 253 5.37 -25.22 10.21
C ARG A 253 4.30 -24.47 9.42
N ALA A 254 3.51 -23.61 10.07
CA ALA A 254 2.47 -22.84 9.39
C ALA A 254 3.02 -21.97 8.25
N ALA A 255 4.17 -21.32 8.43
CA ALA A 255 4.79 -20.52 7.37
C ALA A 255 5.31 -21.38 6.21
N ARG A 256 5.76 -22.61 6.49
CA ARG A 256 6.14 -23.56 5.45
C ARG A 256 4.91 -24.00 4.66
N ASP A 257 3.95 -24.61 5.33
CA ASP A 257 2.76 -25.23 4.73
C ASP A 257 1.89 -24.21 3.99
N GLN A 258 1.70 -23.02 4.59
CA GLN A 258 0.79 -22.01 4.04
C GLN A 258 1.47 -21.05 3.08
N VAL A 259 2.81 -20.98 3.01
CA VAL A 259 3.48 -19.96 2.16
C VAL A 259 4.58 -20.58 1.32
N LEU A 260 5.59 -21.19 1.93
CA LEU A 260 6.75 -21.67 1.19
C LEU A 260 6.41 -22.82 0.24
N GLU A 261 5.54 -23.73 0.64
CA GLU A 261 5.10 -24.86 -0.20
C GLU A 261 4.15 -24.44 -1.34
N LEU A 262 3.73 -23.17 -1.37
CA LEU A 262 2.97 -22.64 -2.50
C LEU A 262 3.84 -22.40 -3.73
N ALA A 263 5.16 -22.22 -3.55
CA ALA A 263 6.05 -21.94 -4.66
C ALA A 263 5.93 -22.98 -5.79
N ASP A 264 5.82 -22.50 -7.03
CA ASP A 264 5.70 -23.28 -8.26
C ASP A 264 4.36 -24.04 -8.45
N ARG A 265 3.48 -24.07 -7.44
CA ARG A 265 2.11 -24.58 -7.62
C ARG A 265 1.35 -23.72 -8.63
N ARG A 266 0.44 -24.32 -9.39
CA ARG A 266 -0.49 -23.54 -10.23
C ARG A 266 -1.47 -22.77 -9.35
N VAL A 267 -1.75 -21.53 -9.76
CA VAL A 267 -2.93 -20.80 -9.29
C VAL A 267 -4.16 -21.52 -9.83
N GLU A 268 -5.16 -21.72 -8.98
CA GLU A 268 -6.45 -22.28 -9.39
C GLU A 268 -7.15 -21.30 -10.35
N ASP A 269 -7.59 -21.79 -11.49
CA ASP A 269 -8.38 -21.00 -12.42
C ASP A 269 -9.86 -20.95 -12.00
N PRO A 270 -10.62 -19.91 -12.40
CA PRO A 270 -12.07 -19.88 -12.20
C PRO A 270 -12.74 -21.11 -12.86
N PRO A 271 -13.31 -22.06 -12.09
CA PRO A 271 -13.86 -23.30 -12.65
C PRO A 271 -15.05 -23.10 -13.60
N HIS A 272 -15.72 -21.94 -13.57
CA HIS A 272 -16.92 -21.66 -14.36
C HIS A 272 -16.66 -20.91 -15.68
N GLY A 273 -15.49 -21.13 -16.30
CA GLY A 273 -15.17 -20.54 -17.61
C GLY A 273 -14.90 -19.04 -17.58
N GLY A 274 -14.58 -18.48 -16.39
CA GLY A 274 -14.07 -17.13 -16.27
C GLY A 274 -12.68 -17.02 -16.88
N GLU A 275 -12.41 -15.93 -17.60
CA GLU A 275 -11.07 -15.68 -18.11
C GLU A 275 -10.07 -15.59 -16.95
N PRO A 276 -8.88 -16.20 -17.09
CA PRO A 276 -7.85 -16.09 -16.07
C PRO A 276 -7.34 -14.65 -15.97
N VAL A 277 -6.56 -14.38 -14.93
CA VAL A 277 -5.92 -13.08 -14.75
C VAL A 277 -5.11 -12.71 -16.00
N ALA A 278 -5.35 -11.50 -16.52
CA ALA A 278 -4.70 -11.01 -17.73
C ALA A 278 -3.18 -10.85 -17.53
N PRO A 279 -2.33 -11.28 -18.50
CA PRO A 279 -0.87 -11.25 -18.38
C PRO A 279 -0.28 -9.88 -18.00
N GLU A 280 -0.87 -8.80 -18.47
CA GLU A 280 -0.45 -7.43 -18.16
C GLU A 280 -0.65 -7.06 -16.69
N ASN A 281 -1.68 -7.60 -16.03
CA ASN A 281 -1.91 -7.40 -14.61
C ASN A 281 -0.89 -8.20 -13.78
N ILE A 282 -0.58 -9.42 -14.22
CA ILE A 282 0.49 -10.25 -13.63
C ILE A 282 1.85 -9.54 -13.72
N ALA A 283 2.18 -9.03 -14.91
CA ALA A 283 3.42 -8.29 -15.15
C ALA A 283 3.49 -7.02 -14.31
N TRP A 284 2.37 -6.30 -14.17
CA TRP A 284 2.27 -5.14 -13.29
C TRP A 284 2.53 -5.51 -11.84
N HIS A 285 1.86 -6.53 -11.29
CA HIS A 285 2.04 -6.95 -9.90
C HIS A 285 3.48 -7.37 -9.63
N THR A 286 4.05 -8.16 -10.54
CA THR A 286 5.46 -8.60 -10.47
C THR A 286 6.43 -7.41 -10.39
N GLY A 287 6.21 -6.36 -11.20
CA GLY A 287 7.09 -5.20 -11.21
C GLY A 287 6.84 -4.16 -10.12
N GLN A 288 5.63 -4.11 -9.57
CA GLN A 288 5.18 -3.00 -8.71
C GLN A 288 4.90 -3.40 -7.26
N VAL A 289 4.68 -4.68 -6.97
CA VAL A 289 4.26 -5.18 -5.66
C VAL A 289 5.19 -6.29 -5.18
N PHE A 290 5.43 -7.32 -6.00
CA PHE A 290 6.26 -8.47 -5.63
C PHE A 290 7.66 -8.04 -5.18
N ARG A 291 8.16 -8.64 -4.09
CA ARG A 291 9.42 -8.26 -3.45
C ARG A 291 10.51 -9.30 -3.71
N GLY A 292 11.73 -8.84 -3.96
CA GLY A 292 12.89 -9.72 -4.11
C GLY A 292 12.79 -10.58 -5.38
N ARG A 293 13.31 -11.81 -5.30
CA ARG A 293 13.28 -12.78 -6.40
C ARG A 293 12.38 -13.97 -6.06
N PRO A 294 11.74 -14.61 -7.04
CA PRO A 294 11.06 -15.87 -6.81
C PRO A 294 12.03 -16.93 -6.26
N ARG A 295 11.64 -17.61 -5.19
CA ARG A 295 12.37 -18.77 -4.67
C ARG A 295 12.38 -19.88 -5.71
N THR A 296 13.55 -20.48 -5.92
CA THR A 296 13.70 -21.68 -6.77
C THR A 296 13.41 -22.95 -5.97
N ALA A 297 13.05 -24.04 -6.66
CA ALA A 297 12.82 -25.35 -6.05
C ALA A 297 14.00 -25.83 -5.18
N VAL A 298 15.24 -25.45 -5.53
CA VAL A 298 16.47 -25.76 -4.77
C VAL A 298 16.47 -25.07 -3.40
N SER A 299 15.95 -23.85 -3.30
CA SER A 299 15.84 -23.10 -2.04
C SER A 299 14.88 -23.80 -1.06
N LEU A 300 13.80 -24.41 -1.55
CA LEU A 300 12.78 -25.07 -0.74
C LEU A 300 13.29 -26.39 -0.10
N ALA A 301 14.14 -27.13 -0.82
CA ALA A 301 14.75 -28.36 -0.31
C ALA A 301 15.65 -28.13 0.92
N SER A 302 16.27 -26.95 1.02
CA SER A 302 17.09 -26.55 2.18
C SER A 302 16.25 -26.23 3.43
N VAL A 303 15.02 -25.76 3.24
CA VAL A 303 14.06 -25.47 4.32
C VAL A 303 13.41 -26.76 4.83
N ARG A 304 13.18 -27.77 3.98
CA ARG A 304 12.64 -29.07 4.39
C ARG A 304 13.59 -29.90 5.26
N ARG A 305 14.90 -29.62 5.23
CA ARG A 305 15.94 -30.36 5.98
C ARG A 305 16.29 -29.78 7.36
N ARG A 306 15.64 -28.68 7.77
CA ARG A 306 15.81 -28.04 9.09
C ARG A 306 14.51 -28.04 9.86
#